data_AF-A0A3D0VTV5-F1
#
_entry.id   AF-A0A3D0VTV5-F1
#
_cell.length_a   1.000
_cell.length_b   1.000
_cell.length_c   1.000
_cell.angle_alpha   90.00
_cell.angle_beta   90.00
_cell.angle_gamma   90.00
#
_symmetry.space_group_name_H-M   'P 1'
#
loop_
_entity.id
_entity.type
_entity.pdbx_description
1 polymer ?
#
loop_
_entity_poly.entity_id
_entity_poly.type
_entity_poly.pdbx_seq_one_letter_code
_entity_poly.pdbx_strand_id
1 'polypeptide(L)'
;MRLFAIFILTAVIMTSCNWINPSEETPSFVQIESVSFSTNSTQGSANQSFVDAWVYINGEKMGAFEMPLTFPVLKEGTFTIQVYPGVKLNGIANTRAIYPFVKPWEATISLTKDSVTVLYPTTTYYDDLNFRLIEGFEDAGMTINSTTLSDTIMLRTSEPTEIFEGSFSGLLAVDTQHDTIDVRSNASYVLPQTGAYVFLELNFKTQAPLAVGVIANTGGLSVYHPIVVLNETDTWKKVYVNLTPVVAREYQASSFFFFFHMELPEGMTEAKAYIDNVKLIHAE
;
A
#
# COMPACT_ATOMS: atom_id res chain seq x y z
N MET A 1 -25.64 59.65 37.40
CA MET A 1 -25.95 58.20 37.40
C MET A 1 -25.78 57.54 36.04
N ARG A 2 -26.40 58.01 34.95
CA ARG A 2 -26.27 57.40 33.60
C ARG A 2 -24.83 57.33 33.06
N LEU A 3 -24.04 58.39 33.20
CA LEU A 3 -22.61 58.40 32.80
C LEU A 3 -21.73 57.44 33.62
N PHE A 4 -22.05 57.26 34.91
CA PHE A 4 -21.31 56.34 35.79
C PHE A 4 -21.63 54.88 35.45
N ALA A 5 -22.88 54.58 35.11
CA ALA A 5 -23.28 53.26 34.62
C ALA A 5 -22.64 52.91 33.26
N ILE A 6 -22.52 53.89 32.36
CA ILE A 6 -21.81 53.72 31.08
C ILE A 6 -20.34 53.43 31.33
N PHE A 7 -19.67 54.17 32.22
CA PHE A 7 -18.26 53.97 32.55
C PHE A 7 -17.96 52.61 33.20
N ILE A 8 -18.85 52.14 34.09
CA ILE A 8 -18.75 50.80 34.68
C ILE A 8 -18.96 49.72 33.62
N LEU A 9 -19.91 49.91 32.70
CA LEU A 9 -20.17 48.96 31.63
C LEU A 9 -18.95 48.87 30.69
N THR A 10 -18.32 49.99 30.29
CA THR A 10 -17.10 49.98 29.46
C THR A 10 -15.88 49.37 30.17
N ALA A 11 -15.76 49.50 31.48
CA ALA A 11 -14.67 48.88 32.24
C ALA A 11 -14.79 47.34 32.26
N VAL A 12 -16.00 46.79 32.33
CA VAL A 12 -16.23 45.33 32.39
C VAL A 12 -15.97 44.64 31.04
N ILE A 13 -16.31 45.29 29.91
CA ILE A 13 -16.01 44.76 28.55
C ILE A 13 -14.53 44.84 28.16
N MET A 14 -13.74 45.72 28.80
CA MET A 14 -12.29 45.82 28.53
C MET A 14 -11.45 44.79 29.29
N THR A 15 -12.01 44.17 30.34
CA THR A 15 -11.32 43.12 31.12
C THR A 15 -11.75 41.70 30.76
N SER A 16 -12.79 41.53 29.94
CA SER A 16 -13.36 40.21 29.62
C SER A 16 -12.51 39.38 28.65
N CYS A 17 -11.51 39.97 27.96
CA CYS A 17 -10.67 39.22 27.01
C CYS A 17 -9.63 38.31 27.67
N ASN A 18 -9.29 38.50 28.96
CA ASN A 18 -8.29 37.68 29.66
C ASN A 18 -8.88 36.69 30.68
N TRP A 19 -10.20 36.67 30.89
CA TRP A 19 -10.83 35.71 31.80
C TRP A 19 -11.00 34.33 31.14
N ILE A 20 -11.23 34.31 29.82
CA ILE A 20 -11.49 33.09 29.04
C ILE A 20 -10.24 32.75 28.22
N ASN A 21 -9.09 32.59 28.88
CA ASN A 21 -7.90 32.06 28.23
C ASN A 21 -7.22 31.05 29.18
N PRO A 22 -7.68 29.78 29.18
CA PRO A 22 -7.00 28.74 29.96
C PRO A 22 -5.54 28.64 29.51
N SER A 23 -4.63 28.26 30.41
CA SER A 23 -3.22 28.09 30.06
C SER A 23 -3.08 27.05 28.94
N GLU A 24 -2.50 27.44 27.81
CA GLU A 24 -2.17 26.50 26.75
C GLU A 24 -1.11 25.51 27.26
N GLU A 25 -1.39 24.22 27.15
CA GLU A 25 -0.41 23.19 27.47
C GLU A 25 0.70 23.19 26.42
N THR A 26 1.94 23.34 26.88
CA THR A 26 3.12 23.21 26.03
C THR A 26 3.24 21.79 25.47
N PRO A 27 3.18 21.58 24.14
CA PRO A 27 3.28 20.25 23.54
C PRO A 27 4.73 19.73 23.55
N SER A 28 4.87 18.41 23.49
CA SER A 28 6.05 17.77 22.90
C SER A 28 5.77 17.46 21.42
N PHE A 29 6.79 17.14 20.63
CA PHE A 29 6.61 16.82 19.21
C PHE A 29 7.27 15.48 18.88
N VAL A 30 6.66 14.74 17.96
CA VAL A 30 7.21 13.51 17.41
C VAL A 30 7.36 13.66 15.90
N GLN A 31 8.53 13.31 15.39
CA GLN A 31 8.86 13.35 13.97
C GLN A 31 9.16 11.94 13.45
N ILE A 32 8.59 11.59 12.31
CA ILE A 32 8.81 10.32 11.61
C ILE A 32 9.03 10.64 10.13
N GLU A 33 10.23 10.37 9.63
CA GLU A 33 10.56 10.59 8.21
C GLU A 33 10.06 9.45 7.32
N SER A 34 10.28 8.22 7.76
CA SER A 34 9.95 7.01 7.01
C SER A 34 9.92 5.79 7.92
N VAL A 35 9.33 4.70 7.44
CA VAL A 35 9.49 3.37 8.06
C VAL A 35 10.42 2.52 7.20
N SER A 36 11.51 2.04 7.78
CA SER A 36 12.42 1.10 7.14
C SER A 36 11.85 -0.31 7.14
N PHE A 37 12.02 -1.05 6.04
CA PHE A 37 11.51 -2.40 5.89
C PHE A 37 12.61 -3.38 5.53
N SER A 38 12.55 -4.59 6.10
CA SER A 38 13.44 -5.68 5.73
C SER A 38 12.68 -7.00 5.53
N THR A 39 13.21 -7.81 4.62
CA THR A 39 12.73 -9.15 4.28
C THR A 39 13.85 -10.16 4.47
N ASN A 40 13.49 -11.44 4.58
CA ASN A 40 14.44 -12.54 4.49
C ASN A 40 14.47 -13.15 3.07
N SER A 41 15.34 -14.14 2.85
CA SER A 41 15.53 -14.77 1.53
C SER A 41 14.29 -15.49 0.98
N THR A 42 13.29 -15.81 1.80
CA THR A 42 12.06 -16.49 1.38
C THR A 42 10.87 -15.54 1.23
N GLN A 43 11.11 -14.22 1.29
CA GLN A 43 10.07 -13.18 1.28
C GLN A 43 10.17 -12.23 0.07
N GLY A 44 11.17 -12.41 -0.79
CA GLY A 44 11.42 -11.58 -1.97
C GLY A 44 11.92 -10.17 -1.63
N SER A 45 11.84 -9.25 -2.59
CA SER A 45 12.35 -7.88 -2.46
C SER A 45 11.80 -7.13 -1.23
N ALA A 46 12.65 -6.30 -0.62
CA ALA A 46 12.27 -5.39 0.46
C ALA A 46 11.74 -4.03 -0.07
N ASN A 47 11.49 -3.91 -1.38
CA ASN A 47 10.86 -2.71 -1.92
C ASN A 47 9.43 -2.52 -1.37
N GLN A 48 9.16 -1.31 -0.89
CA GLN A 48 7.92 -0.94 -0.22
C GLN A 48 7.46 0.47 -0.61
N SER A 49 6.17 0.77 -0.37
CA SER A 49 5.57 2.09 -0.52
C SER A 49 4.61 2.40 0.64
N PHE A 50 5.13 2.37 1.87
CA PHE A 50 4.54 2.87 3.08
C PHE A 50 4.51 4.40 3.01
N VAL A 51 3.31 4.93 2.88
CA VAL A 51 3.08 6.38 2.75
C VAL A 51 2.58 6.98 4.05
N ASP A 52 1.99 6.18 4.95
CA ASP A 52 1.42 6.67 6.19
C ASP A 52 2.05 6.01 7.42
N ALA A 53 2.03 6.72 8.53
CA ALA A 53 2.25 6.21 9.87
C ALA A 53 0.96 6.32 10.68
N TRP A 54 0.44 5.18 11.12
CA TRP A 54 -0.66 5.11 12.08
C TRP A 54 -0.06 5.01 13.48
N VAL A 55 -0.19 6.09 14.25
CA VAL A 55 0.56 6.25 15.50
C VAL A 55 -0.36 6.04 16.70
N TYR A 56 0.13 5.25 17.65
CA TYR A 56 -0.53 5.00 18.94
C TYR A 56 0.44 5.34 20.08
N ILE A 57 -0.07 5.92 21.17
CA ILE A 57 0.70 6.26 22.37
C ILE A 57 0.00 5.63 23.57
N ASN A 58 0.68 4.72 24.26
CA ASN A 58 0.12 3.86 25.32
C ASN A 58 -1.18 3.14 24.87
N GLY A 59 -1.22 2.69 23.61
CA GLY A 59 -2.39 2.03 23.02
C GLY A 59 -3.51 2.96 22.56
N GLU A 60 -3.43 4.28 22.81
CA GLU A 60 -4.40 5.25 22.31
C GLU A 60 -4.03 5.72 20.90
N LYS A 61 -4.98 5.65 19.96
CA LYS A 61 -4.78 6.11 18.59
C LYS A 61 -4.61 7.63 18.57
N MET A 62 -3.45 8.10 18.11
CA MET A 62 -3.19 9.52 17.89
C MET A 62 -3.69 9.99 16.52
N GLY A 63 -3.51 9.16 15.50
CA GLY A 63 -3.91 9.49 14.14
C GLY A 63 -3.28 8.61 13.08
N ALA A 64 -3.63 8.90 11.83
CA ALA A 64 -2.99 8.36 10.64
C ALA A 64 -2.47 9.55 9.85
N PHE A 65 -1.17 9.59 9.61
CA PHE A 65 -0.48 10.74 9.05
C PHE A 65 0.36 10.31 7.85
N GLU A 66 0.34 11.08 6.77
CA GLU A 66 1.22 10.87 5.62
C GLU A 66 2.64 11.28 5.99
N MET A 67 3.62 10.42 5.69
CA MET A 67 5.06 10.65 5.94
C MET A 67 5.72 11.41 4.77
N PRO A 68 6.76 12.23 5.04
CA PRO A 68 7.33 12.54 6.35
C PRO A 68 6.40 13.46 7.17
N LEU A 69 6.41 13.29 8.50
CA LEU A 69 5.47 13.97 9.39
C LEU A 69 6.15 14.49 10.66
N THR A 70 5.59 15.57 11.20
CA THR A 70 5.82 16.03 12.59
C THR A 70 4.46 16.39 13.19
N PHE A 71 4.14 15.83 14.36
CA PHE A 71 2.86 16.09 15.02
C PHE A 71 3.06 16.41 16.51
N PRO A 72 2.21 17.28 17.09
CA PRO A 72 2.25 17.59 18.50
C PRO A 72 1.66 16.45 19.33
N VAL A 73 2.26 16.21 20.48
CA VAL A 73 1.79 15.32 21.53
C VAL A 73 1.65 16.16 22.80
N LEU A 74 0.43 16.36 23.28
CA LEU A 74 0.13 17.08 24.53
C LEU A 74 0.42 16.20 25.76
N LYS A 75 1.59 15.55 25.77
CA LYS A 75 2.03 14.64 26.84
C LYS A 75 3.52 14.86 27.11
N GLU A 76 3.95 14.65 28.37
CA GLU A 76 5.36 14.68 28.79
C GLU A 76 5.68 13.45 29.66
N GLY A 77 6.94 13.02 29.64
CA GLY A 77 7.37 11.80 30.34
C GLY A 77 7.48 10.59 29.41
N THR A 78 7.44 9.39 29.98
CA THR A 78 7.76 8.15 29.25
C THR A 78 6.50 7.44 28.77
N PHE A 79 6.44 7.14 27.47
CA PHE A 79 5.31 6.50 26.80
C PHE A 79 5.76 5.35 25.89
N THR A 80 4.92 4.34 25.73
CA THR A 80 5.07 3.35 24.67
C THR A 80 4.46 3.91 23.39
N ILE A 81 5.28 4.09 22.36
CA ILE A 81 4.83 4.55 21.03
C ILE A 81 4.82 3.36 20.09
N GLN A 82 3.72 3.18 19.37
CA GLN A 82 3.60 2.20 18.29
C GLN A 82 3.36 2.91 16.96
N VAL A 83 4.05 2.47 15.93
CA VAL A 83 3.92 3.00 14.56
C VAL A 83 3.57 1.84 13.63
N TYR A 84 2.36 1.88 13.09
CA TYR A 84 1.88 0.94 12.09
C TYR A 84 2.07 1.52 10.68
N PRO A 85 2.77 0.82 9.77
CA PRO A 85 2.94 1.27 8.39
C PRO A 85 1.62 1.24 7.62
N GLY A 86 1.30 2.32 6.91
CA GLY A 86 0.10 2.42 6.08
C GLY A 86 0.41 2.53 4.59
N VAL A 87 -0.48 1.97 3.77
CA VAL A 87 -0.37 1.90 2.30
C VAL A 87 -1.63 2.43 1.61
N LYS A 88 -1.48 2.82 0.33
CA LYS A 88 -2.61 3.07 -0.59
C LYS A 88 -3.11 1.73 -1.13
N LEU A 89 -4.32 1.33 -0.73
CA LEU A 89 -4.95 0.11 -1.24
C LEU A 89 -5.31 0.29 -2.71
N ASN A 90 -4.93 -0.70 -3.53
CA ASN A 90 -5.17 -0.71 -4.98
C ASN A 90 -4.61 0.54 -5.69
N GLY A 91 -3.60 1.20 -5.10
CA GLY A 91 -3.04 2.45 -5.66
C GLY A 91 -3.97 3.67 -5.56
N ILE A 92 -5.12 3.56 -4.88
CA ILE A 92 -6.11 4.64 -4.77
C ILE A 92 -5.71 5.56 -3.62
N ALA A 93 -5.43 6.84 -3.93
CA ALA A 93 -4.89 7.81 -2.97
C ALA A 93 -5.79 8.05 -1.74
N ASN A 94 -7.11 7.95 -1.91
CA ASN A 94 -8.09 8.17 -0.84
C ASN A 94 -8.42 6.89 -0.04
N THR A 95 -7.90 5.74 -0.45
CA THR A 95 -8.16 4.45 0.22
C THR A 95 -6.88 3.99 0.92
N ARG A 96 -6.67 4.49 2.13
CA ARG A 96 -5.47 4.22 2.94
C ARG A 96 -5.80 3.29 4.11
N ALA A 97 -4.90 2.37 4.41
CA ALA A 97 -5.07 1.42 5.51
C ALA A 97 -3.71 1.02 6.10
N ILE A 98 -3.73 0.56 7.35
CA ILE A 98 -2.59 -0.18 7.93
C ILE A 98 -2.32 -1.39 7.04
N TYR A 99 -1.06 -1.59 6.66
CA TYR A 99 -0.68 -2.76 5.89
C TYR A 99 -0.69 -4.00 6.79
N PRO A 100 -1.55 -5.00 6.53
CA PRO A 100 -1.86 -6.04 7.53
C PRO A 100 -0.74 -7.07 7.71
N PHE A 101 0.26 -7.09 6.83
CA PHE A 101 1.28 -8.14 6.80
C PHE A 101 2.58 -7.74 7.50
N VAL A 102 2.70 -6.53 8.04
CA VAL A 102 3.94 -6.08 8.69
C VAL A 102 3.72 -5.73 10.16
N LYS A 103 4.73 -6.01 10.98
CA LYS A 103 4.70 -5.76 12.42
C LYS A 103 4.71 -4.25 12.70
N PRO A 104 3.98 -3.74 13.71
CA PRO A 104 4.22 -2.38 14.17
C PRO A 104 5.63 -2.26 14.72
N TRP A 105 6.22 -1.08 14.56
CA TRP A 105 7.38 -0.70 15.36
C TRP A 105 6.89 -0.24 16.73
N GLU A 106 7.57 -0.65 17.80
CA GLU A 106 7.22 -0.26 19.17
C GLU A 106 8.48 0.12 19.95
N ALA A 107 8.43 1.24 20.68
CA ALA A 107 9.46 1.62 21.62
C ALA A 107 8.93 2.44 22.79
N THR A 108 9.61 2.34 23.93
CA THR A 108 9.40 3.20 25.08
C THR A 108 10.24 4.47 24.93
N ILE A 109 9.58 5.62 24.79
CA ILE A 109 10.18 6.91 24.44
C ILE A 109 9.84 7.94 25.52
N SER A 110 10.83 8.71 25.96
CA SER A 110 10.61 9.88 26.81
C SER A 110 10.38 11.13 25.98
N LEU A 111 9.22 11.76 26.15
CA LEU A 111 8.84 13.01 25.51
C LEU A 111 9.15 14.20 26.43
N THR A 112 9.78 15.22 25.87
CA THR A 112 10.10 16.48 26.54
C THR A 112 9.31 17.62 25.90
N LYS A 113 8.69 18.46 26.72
CA LYS A 113 7.98 19.67 26.25
C LYS A 113 8.92 20.58 25.46
N ASP A 114 8.37 21.30 24.48
CA ASP A 114 9.12 22.21 23.59
C ASP A 114 10.26 21.53 22.80
N SER A 115 10.24 20.20 22.68
CA SER A 115 11.27 19.42 21.99
C SER A 115 10.67 18.48 20.95
N VAL A 116 11.45 18.20 19.90
CA VAL A 116 11.11 17.23 18.85
C VAL A 116 11.87 15.94 19.10
N THR A 117 11.13 14.85 19.29
CA THR A 117 11.69 13.49 19.34
C THR A 117 11.58 12.86 17.95
N VAL A 118 12.74 12.57 17.34
CA VAL A 118 12.82 11.91 16.04
C VAL A 118 12.82 10.39 16.22
N LEU A 119 11.91 9.69 15.54
CA LEU A 119 11.83 8.24 15.54
C LEU A 119 12.32 7.68 14.21
N TYR A 120 12.93 6.50 14.27
CA TYR A 120 13.38 5.74 13.09
C TYR A 120 12.73 4.35 13.10
N PRO A 121 11.42 4.25 12.82
CA PRO A 121 10.73 2.97 12.85
C PRO A 121 11.32 1.97 11.84
N THR A 122 11.43 0.72 12.27
CA THR A 122 11.80 -0.42 11.44
C THR A 122 10.70 -1.48 11.53
N THR A 123 10.44 -2.18 10.44
CA THR A 123 9.42 -3.23 10.38
C THR A 123 9.87 -4.42 9.53
N THR A 124 9.24 -5.56 9.78
CA THR A 124 9.36 -6.81 9.02
C THR A 124 7.97 -7.38 8.81
N TYR A 125 7.84 -8.35 7.90
CA TYR A 125 6.64 -9.16 7.83
C TYR A 125 6.34 -9.87 9.17
N TYR A 126 5.06 -10.22 9.39
CA TYR A 126 4.67 -11.21 10.39
C TYR A 126 5.23 -12.60 10.05
N ASP A 127 5.38 -13.46 11.06
CA ASP A 127 6.07 -14.75 10.90
C ASP A 127 5.15 -15.85 10.32
N ASP A 128 3.83 -15.68 10.45
CA ASP A 128 2.74 -16.60 10.10
C ASP A 128 2.08 -16.28 8.76
N LEU A 129 2.84 -15.72 7.82
CA LEU A 129 2.34 -15.39 6.48
C LEU A 129 2.64 -16.50 5.46
N ASN A 130 1.70 -16.71 4.55
CA ASN A 130 1.85 -17.61 3.42
C ASN A 130 2.20 -16.83 2.16
N PHE A 131 3.44 -16.97 1.69
CA PHE A 131 3.89 -16.49 0.38
C PHE A 131 3.62 -17.57 -0.67
N ARG A 132 2.45 -17.50 -1.30
CA ARG A 132 2.02 -18.47 -2.31
C ARG A 132 2.77 -18.35 -3.63
N LEU A 133 3.25 -17.15 -3.92
CA LEU A 133 4.11 -16.85 -5.04
C LEU A 133 5.07 -15.73 -4.67
N ILE A 134 6.31 -15.84 -5.14
CA ILE A 134 7.29 -14.76 -5.24
C ILE A 134 7.91 -14.89 -6.64
N GLU A 135 7.67 -13.92 -7.50
CA GLU A 135 8.16 -13.88 -8.87
C GLU A 135 8.93 -12.57 -9.09
N GLY A 136 10.23 -12.68 -9.31
CA GLY A 136 11.13 -11.57 -9.64
C GLY A 136 11.75 -11.71 -11.03
N PHE A 137 11.31 -12.67 -11.85
CA PHE A 137 11.76 -12.91 -13.23
C PHE A 137 13.23 -13.32 -13.42
N GLU A 138 13.93 -13.62 -12.33
CA GLU A 138 15.34 -14.05 -12.33
C GLU A 138 15.55 -15.54 -12.65
N ASP A 139 14.51 -16.37 -12.49
CA ASP A 139 14.60 -17.81 -12.74
C ASP A 139 14.57 -18.15 -14.24
N ALA A 140 14.95 -19.39 -14.57
CA ALA A 140 14.97 -19.86 -15.96
C ALA A 140 13.58 -19.91 -16.61
N GLY A 141 12.52 -20.03 -15.82
CA GLY A 141 11.13 -20.03 -16.26
C GLY A 141 10.30 -19.03 -15.48
N MET A 142 9.16 -18.63 -16.05
CA MET A 142 8.21 -17.70 -15.44
C MET A 142 7.03 -18.44 -14.84
N THR A 143 6.53 -17.95 -13.72
CA THR A 143 5.33 -18.45 -13.04
C THR A 143 4.03 -17.85 -13.56
N ILE A 144 4.12 -16.98 -14.57
CA ILE A 144 3.01 -16.28 -15.23
C ILE A 144 3.09 -16.57 -16.73
N ASN A 145 1.98 -16.95 -17.36
CA ASN A 145 1.90 -17.25 -18.80
C ASN A 145 0.61 -16.71 -19.43
N SER A 146 0.65 -16.55 -20.75
CA SER A 146 -0.51 -16.13 -21.55
C SER A 146 -1.66 -17.14 -21.50
N THR A 147 -2.87 -16.62 -21.52
CA THR A 147 -4.10 -17.40 -21.65
C THR A 147 -4.52 -17.53 -23.11
N THR A 148 -5.61 -18.27 -23.34
CA THR A 148 -6.23 -18.37 -24.67
C THR A 148 -6.92 -17.08 -25.13
N LEU A 149 -7.01 -16.06 -24.26
CA LEU A 149 -7.54 -14.73 -24.60
C LEU A 149 -6.45 -13.78 -25.11
N SER A 150 -5.19 -14.21 -25.09
CA SER A 150 -4.04 -13.40 -25.46
C SER A 150 -3.66 -13.63 -26.92
N ASP A 151 -3.41 -12.55 -27.66
CA ASP A 151 -2.93 -12.61 -29.05
C ASP A 151 -1.39 -12.62 -29.14
N THR A 152 -0.73 -12.34 -28.02
CA THR A 152 0.73 -12.33 -27.88
C THR A 152 1.17 -13.07 -26.62
N ILE A 153 2.49 -13.18 -26.42
CA ILE A 153 3.09 -13.89 -25.30
C ILE A 153 3.76 -12.95 -24.30
N MET A 154 3.70 -13.29 -23.02
CA MET A 154 4.53 -12.64 -22.02
C MET A 154 6.01 -12.98 -22.25
N LEU A 155 6.86 -11.97 -22.14
CA LEU A 155 8.31 -12.12 -22.23
C LEU A 155 8.96 -11.61 -20.94
N ARG A 156 10.28 -11.75 -20.87
CA ARG A 156 11.11 -11.00 -19.93
C ARG A 156 12.05 -10.07 -20.70
N THR A 157 12.40 -8.95 -20.10
CA THR A 157 13.36 -7.99 -20.66
C THR A 157 14.59 -7.90 -19.77
N SER A 158 15.75 -7.71 -20.38
CA SER A 158 17.01 -7.38 -19.71
C SER A 158 17.52 -5.98 -20.08
N GLU A 159 16.67 -5.15 -20.70
CA GLU A 159 17.06 -3.78 -21.06
C GLU A 159 17.17 -2.91 -19.80
N PRO A 160 18.29 -2.20 -19.57
CA PRO A 160 18.51 -1.48 -18.31
C PRO A 160 17.43 -0.47 -17.93
N THR A 161 16.75 0.13 -18.90
CA THR A 161 15.65 1.09 -18.65
C THR A 161 14.31 0.41 -18.36
N GLU A 162 14.21 -0.89 -18.58
CA GLU A 162 13.02 -1.73 -18.46
C GLU A 162 13.09 -2.72 -17.29
N ILE A 163 14.22 -2.77 -16.57
CA ILE A 163 14.40 -3.56 -15.36
C ILE A 163 14.06 -2.70 -14.13
N PHE A 164 13.43 -3.31 -13.12
CA PHE A 164 13.25 -2.70 -11.80
C PHE A 164 14.35 -3.11 -10.82
N GLU A 165 14.47 -4.41 -10.53
CA GLU A 165 15.44 -4.99 -9.62
C GLU A 165 16.08 -6.23 -10.27
N GLY A 166 17.31 -6.58 -9.89
CA GLY A 166 17.96 -7.77 -10.45
C GLY A 166 18.40 -7.60 -11.91
N SER A 167 18.16 -8.63 -12.72
CA SER A 167 18.64 -8.74 -14.10
C SER A 167 17.51 -8.71 -15.13
N PHE A 168 16.28 -9.00 -14.71
CA PHE A 168 15.13 -9.10 -15.59
C PHE A 168 13.89 -8.50 -14.96
N SER A 169 12.93 -8.12 -15.82
CA SER A 169 11.56 -7.86 -15.40
C SER A 169 10.59 -8.48 -16.41
N GLY A 170 9.35 -8.74 -15.99
CA GLY A 170 8.29 -9.24 -16.86
C GLY A 170 7.86 -8.15 -17.86
N LEU A 171 7.67 -8.53 -19.12
CA LEU A 171 7.26 -7.66 -20.22
C LEU A 171 5.96 -8.16 -20.84
N LEU A 172 4.97 -7.27 -20.87
CA LEU A 172 3.75 -7.38 -21.63
C LEU A 172 3.82 -6.36 -22.76
N ALA A 173 3.66 -6.77 -24.02
CA ALA A 173 3.74 -5.88 -25.18
C ALA A 173 2.63 -6.20 -26.16
N VAL A 174 1.95 -5.16 -26.63
CA VAL A 174 0.87 -5.22 -27.63
C VAL A 174 1.16 -4.26 -28.76
N ASP A 175 0.68 -4.58 -29.96
CA ASP A 175 0.81 -3.76 -31.17
C ASP A 175 -0.44 -3.90 -32.05
N THR A 176 -0.48 -3.19 -33.18
CA THR A 176 -1.63 -3.23 -34.10
C THR A 176 -1.94 -4.60 -34.72
N GLN A 177 -1.03 -5.58 -34.65
CA GLN A 177 -1.26 -6.95 -35.12
C GLN A 177 -1.67 -7.89 -33.99
N HIS A 178 -1.22 -7.62 -32.76
CA HIS A 178 -1.51 -8.37 -31.55
C HIS A 178 -1.92 -7.38 -30.46
N ASP A 179 -3.18 -6.98 -30.47
CA ASP A 179 -3.66 -5.83 -29.69
C ASP A 179 -4.01 -6.17 -28.24
N THR A 180 -4.03 -7.46 -27.89
CA THR A 180 -4.46 -7.94 -26.58
C THR A 180 -3.44 -8.89 -25.96
N ILE A 181 -3.08 -8.62 -24.70
CA ILE A 181 -2.32 -9.56 -23.88
C ILE A 181 -3.09 -9.86 -22.58
N ASP A 182 -3.29 -11.14 -22.32
CA ASP A 182 -3.93 -11.64 -21.11
C ASP A 182 -3.09 -12.77 -20.52
N VAL A 183 -2.55 -12.55 -19.32
CA VAL A 183 -1.64 -13.48 -18.65
C VAL A 183 -2.14 -13.79 -17.25
N ARG A 184 -1.88 -15.00 -16.78
CA ARG A 184 -2.26 -15.43 -15.44
C ARG A 184 -1.17 -16.29 -14.80
N SER A 185 -1.27 -16.47 -13.48
CA SER A 185 -0.42 -17.43 -12.78
C SER A 185 -0.57 -18.86 -13.35
N ASN A 186 0.53 -19.59 -13.45
CA ASN A 186 0.55 -20.96 -13.94
C ASN A 186 -0.17 -21.92 -13.00
N ALA A 187 0.04 -21.73 -11.70
CA ALA A 187 -0.64 -22.45 -10.65
C ALA A 187 -1.90 -21.71 -10.21
N SER A 188 -2.93 -22.48 -9.85
CA SER A 188 -4.07 -21.97 -9.10
C SER A 188 -3.83 -22.13 -7.61
N TYR A 189 -4.33 -21.19 -6.82
CA TYR A 189 -4.12 -21.16 -5.37
C TYR A 189 -5.45 -21.33 -4.63
N VAL A 190 -5.43 -22.14 -3.57
CA VAL A 190 -6.52 -22.17 -2.59
C VAL A 190 -6.24 -21.03 -1.61
N LEU A 191 -7.11 -20.02 -1.61
CA LEU A 191 -6.97 -18.81 -0.81
C LEU A 191 -8.02 -18.77 0.30
N PRO A 192 -7.74 -18.14 1.45
CA PRO A 192 -8.70 -18.10 2.55
C PRO A 192 -9.92 -17.24 2.19
N GLN A 193 -11.11 -17.85 2.18
CA GLN A 193 -12.38 -17.21 1.81
C GLN A 193 -13.17 -16.69 3.02
N THR A 194 -12.67 -16.88 4.24
CA THR A 194 -13.33 -16.49 5.51
C THR A 194 -12.94 -15.10 6.01
N GLY A 195 -12.39 -14.25 5.12
CA GLY A 195 -12.09 -12.84 5.41
C GLY A 195 -10.65 -12.55 5.87
N ALA A 196 -9.77 -13.55 5.90
CA ALA A 196 -8.34 -13.30 6.09
C ALA A 196 -7.78 -12.39 4.97
N TYR A 197 -6.74 -11.61 5.30
CA TYR A 197 -6.13 -10.72 4.32
C TYR A 197 -5.42 -11.51 3.22
N VAL A 198 -5.65 -11.12 1.97
CA VAL A 198 -5.09 -11.71 0.75
C VAL A 198 -4.72 -10.56 -0.17
N PHE A 199 -3.45 -10.41 -0.49
CA PHE A 199 -2.96 -9.34 -1.35
C PHE A 199 -2.07 -9.88 -2.47
N LEU A 200 -2.12 -9.18 -3.59
CA LEU A 200 -1.08 -9.20 -4.61
C LEU A 200 -0.23 -7.95 -4.46
N GLU A 201 1.05 -8.10 -4.16
CA GLU A 201 2.03 -7.03 -4.28
C GLU A 201 2.70 -7.10 -5.64
N LEU A 202 3.01 -5.95 -6.25
CA LEU A 202 3.91 -5.89 -7.40
C LEU A 202 4.52 -4.51 -7.58
N ASN A 203 5.66 -4.48 -8.25
CA ASN A 203 6.22 -3.30 -8.89
C ASN A 203 5.76 -3.26 -10.34
N PHE A 204 5.37 -2.10 -10.84
CA PHE A 204 4.91 -1.94 -12.22
C PHE A 204 5.35 -0.62 -12.84
N LYS A 205 5.47 -0.61 -14.17
CA LYS A 205 5.62 0.56 -15.03
C LYS A 205 4.83 0.27 -16.31
N THR A 206 3.95 1.17 -16.76
CA THR A 206 3.05 0.85 -17.89
C THR A 206 2.76 2.04 -18.78
N GLN A 207 2.69 1.81 -20.09
CA GLN A 207 2.35 2.79 -21.12
C GLN A 207 0.86 2.79 -21.49
N ALA A 208 0.13 1.77 -21.05
CA ALA A 208 -1.31 1.61 -21.25
C ALA A 208 -1.97 1.12 -19.95
N PRO A 209 -3.31 1.26 -19.81
CA PRO A 209 -4.02 0.75 -18.65
C PRO A 209 -3.80 -0.75 -18.45
N LEU A 210 -3.31 -1.16 -17.27
CA LEU A 210 -3.04 -2.55 -16.93
C LEU A 210 -4.05 -3.04 -15.90
N ALA A 211 -4.99 -3.89 -16.32
CA ALA A 211 -5.95 -4.50 -15.43
C ALA A 211 -5.31 -5.63 -14.61
N VAL A 212 -5.63 -5.66 -13.31
CA VAL A 212 -5.16 -6.66 -12.34
C VAL A 212 -6.34 -7.23 -11.59
N GLY A 213 -6.39 -8.55 -11.44
CA GLY A 213 -7.48 -9.19 -10.72
C GLY A 213 -7.26 -10.66 -10.45
N VAL A 214 -8.36 -11.37 -10.18
CA VAL A 214 -8.35 -12.82 -9.98
C VAL A 214 -9.31 -13.52 -10.93
N ILE A 215 -9.00 -14.77 -11.25
CA ILE A 215 -9.88 -15.70 -11.96
C ILE A 215 -10.33 -16.75 -10.94
N ALA A 216 -11.62 -16.78 -10.61
CA ALA A 216 -12.21 -17.74 -9.68
C ALA A 216 -12.67 -19.00 -10.42
N ASN A 217 -12.23 -20.19 -9.98
CA ASN A 217 -12.63 -21.46 -10.58
C ASN A 217 -13.72 -22.14 -9.75
N THR A 218 -14.90 -22.36 -10.33
CA THR A 218 -16.05 -23.02 -9.69
C THR A 218 -16.45 -24.28 -10.48
N GLY A 219 -15.82 -25.42 -10.18
CA GLY A 219 -16.27 -26.79 -10.57
C GLY A 219 -16.63 -27.06 -12.05
N GLY A 220 -16.32 -26.14 -12.98
CA GLY A 220 -16.82 -26.13 -14.35
C GLY A 220 -16.80 -24.75 -15.03
N LEU A 221 -16.64 -23.65 -14.28
CA LEU A 221 -16.48 -22.30 -14.83
C LEU A 221 -15.25 -21.59 -14.25
N SER A 222 -14.68 -20.69 -15.04
CA SER A 222 -13.64 -19.74 -14.62
C SER A 222 -14.19 -18.33 -14.83
N VAL A 223 -14.27 -17.53 -13.77
CA VAL A 223 -14.86 -16.19 -13.79
C VAL A 223 -13.79 -15.15 -13.50
N TYR A 224 -13.62 -14.18 -14.41
CA TYR A 224 -12.69 -13.06 -14.24
C TYR A 224 -13.31 -12.01 -13.31
N HIS A 225 -12.51 -11.56 -12.36
CA HIS A 225 -12.83 -10.44 -11.48
C HIS A 225 -11.69 -9.42 -11.52
N PRO A 226 -11.76 -8.43 -12.43
CA PRO A 226 -10.88 -7.26 -12.38
C PRO A 226 -11.07 -6.53 -11.05
N ILE A 227 -9.98 -6.18 -10.38
CA ILE A 227 -10.00 -5.51 -9.06
C ILE A 227 -9.53 -4.07 -9.19
N VAL A 228 -8.51 -3.84 -10.01
CA VAL A 228 -7.94 -2.52 -10.26
C VAL A 228 -7.45 -2.43 -11.70
N VAL A 229 -7.54 -1.23 -12.28
CA VAL A 229 -6.82 -0.87 -13.50
C VAL A 229 -5.73 0.12 -13.11
N LEU A 230 -4.48 -0.27 -13.34
CA LEU A 230 -3.32 0.56 -13.05
C LEU A 230 -3.12 1.55 -14.20
N ASN A 231 -3.06 2.83 -13.86
CA ASN A 231 -2.85 3.90 -14.83
C ASN A 231 -1.39 3.95 -15.30
N GLU A 232 -1.19 4.63 -16.43
CA GLU A 232 0.08 4.85 -17.08
C GLU A 232 1.09 5.55 -16.15
N THR A 233 2.35 5.15 -16.27
CA THR A 233 3.45 5.68 -15.48
C THR A 233 4.78 5.41 -16.16
N ASP A 234 5.60 6.45 -16.31
CA ASP A 234 6.95 6.34 -16.86
C ASP A 234 7.99 5.93 -15.82
N THR A 235 7.60 5.96 -14.54
CA THR A 235 8.43 5.52 -13.42
C THR A 235 7.84 4.28 -12.77
N TRP A 236 8.71 3.39 -12.29
CA TRP A 236 8.30 2.24 -11.49
C TRP A 236 7.55 2.65 -10.22
N LYS A 237 6.43 1.98 -9.95
CA LYS A 237 5.59 2.17 -8.76
C LYS A 237 5.35 0.83 -8.09
N LYS A 238 5.21 0.83 -6.76
CA LYS A 238 4.74 -0.32 -5.97
C LYS A 238 3.23 -0.20 -5.77
N VAL A 239 2.51 -1.32 -5.88
CA VAL A 239 1.07 -1.39 -5.55
C VAL A 239 0.76 -2.60 -4.68
N TYR A 240 -0.23 -2.41 -3.80
CA TYR A 240 -0.78 -3.43 -2.90
C TYR A 240 -2.24 -3.66 -3.29
N VAL A 241 -2.50 -4.69 -4.10
CA VAL A 241 -3.84 -5.02 -4.58
C VAL A 241 -4.53 -5.92 -3.56
N ASN A 242 -5.60 -5.41 -2.94
CA ASN A 242 -6.38 -6.13 -1.95
C ASN A 242 -7.36 -7.09 -2.65
N LEU A 243 -7.05 -8.39 -2.60
CA LEU A 243 -7.85 -9.44 -3.20
C LEU A 243 -8.97 -9.94 -2.25
N THR A 244 -8.86 -9.67 -0.95
CA THR A 244 -9.74 -10.21 0.10
C THR A 244 -11.23 -10.06 -0.22
N PRO A 245 -11.77 -8.90 -0.64
CA PRO A 245 -13.21 -8.77 -0.85
C PRO A 245 -13.74 -9.68 -1.95
N VAL A 246 -12.97 -9.87 -3.03
CA VAL A 246 -13.37 -10.75 -4.14
C VAL A 246 -13.21 -12.20 -3.74
N VAL A 247 -12.07 -12.58 -3.16
CA VAL A 247 -11.82 -13.97 -2.72
C VAL A 247 -12.89 -14.42 -1.73
N ALA A 248 -13.23 -13.60 -0.74
CA ALA A 248 -14.27 -13.92 0.24
C ALA A 248 -15.68 -14.00 -0.38
N ARG A 249 -15.99 -13.15 -1.36
CA ARG A 249 -17.28 -13.20 -2.07
C ARG A 249 -17.42 -14.46 -2.93
N GLU A 250 -16.34 -14.91 -3.56
CA GLU A 250 -16.34 -16.12 -4.38
C GLU A 250 -16.16 -17.38 -3.51
N TYR A 251 -16.96 -17.52 -2.44
CA TYR A 251 -16.85 -18.62 -1.43
C TYR A 251 -17.13 -20.03 -1.98
N GLN A 252 -17.61 -20.15 -3.22
CA GLN A 252 -17.80 -21.43 -3.93
C GLN A 252 -16.62 -21.77 -4.84
N ALA A 253 -15.66 -20.86 -5.04
CA ALA A 253 -14.49 -21.12 -5.84
C ALA A 253 -13.58 -22.14 -5.13
N SER A 254 -13.10 -23.13 -5.88
CA SER A 254 -12.14 -24.13 -5.36
C SER A 254 -10.70 -23.63 -5.44
N SER A 255 -10.40 -22.71 -6.35
CA SER A 255 -9.09 -22.09 -6.50
C SER A 255 -9.17 -20.77 -7.27
N PHE A 256 -8.09 -20.00 -7.19
CA PHE A 256 -7.94 -18.71 -7.85
C PHE A 256 -6.64 -18.65 -8.65
N PHE A 257 -6.67 -18.03 -9.83
CA PHE A 257 -5.48 -17.46 -10.45
C PHE A 257 -5.47 -15.95 -10.21
N PHE A 258 -4.31 -15.30 -10.18
CA PHE A 258 -4.27 -13.86 -10.46
C PHE A 258 -3.98 -13.65 -11.94
N PHE A 259 -4.40 -12.51 -12.49
CA PHE A 259 -4.19 -12.18 -13.90
C PHE A 259 -3.75 -10.72 -14.08
N PHE A 260 -3.10 -10.47 -15.21
CA PHE A 260 -2.79 -9.16 -15.77
C PHE A 260 -3.34 -9.10 -17.20
N HIS A 261 -3.98 -8.00 -17.55
CA HIS A 261 -4.60 -7.82 -18.86
C HIS A 261 -4.37 -6.40 -19.37
N MET A 262 -4.00 -6.28 -20.65
CA MET A 262 -3.76 -5.01 -21.32
C MET A 262 -4.22 -5.11 -22.78
N GLU A 263 -4.91 -4.08 -23.23
CA GLU A 263 -5.30 -3.87 -24.63
C GLU A 263 -4.54 -2.65 -25.18
N LEU A 264 -4.27 -2.64 -26.49
CA LEU A 264 -3.69 -1.49 -27.16
C LEU A 264 -4.69 -0.33 -27.14
N PRO A 265 -4.34 0.82 -26.52
CA PRO A 265 -5.26 1.96 -26.49
C PRO A 265 -5.52 2.53 -27.89
N GLU A 266 -6.73 3.05 -28.11
CA GLU A 266 -7.10 3.69 -29.37
C GLU A 266 -6.10 4.80 -29.75
N GLY A 267 -5.60 4.75 -30.99
CA GLY A 267 -4.65 5.73 -31.52
C GLY A 267 -3.18 5.44 -31.21
N MET A 268 -2.86 4.40 -30.44
CA MET A 268 -1.49 3.91 -30.28
C MET A 268 -1.14 2.85 -31.33
N THR A 269 0.14 2.74 -31.69
CA THR A 269 0.64 1.68 -32.58
C THR A 269 1.24 0.50 -31.83
N GLU A 270 1.72 0.75 -30.61
CA GLU A 270 2.27 -0.22 -29.68
C GLU A 270 2.12 0.30 -28.24
N ALA A 271 2.09 -0.62 -27.28
CA ALA A 271 2.17 -0.29 -25.85
C ALA A 271 2.85 -1.41 -25.07
N LYS A 272 3.57 -1.04 -24.01
CA LYS A 272 4.25 -1.97 -23.12
C LYS A 272 3.87 -1.74 -21.66
N ALA A 273 3.79 -2.84 -20.92
CA ALA A 273 3.77 -2.86 -19.46
C ALA A 273 4.90 -3.75 -18.94
N TYR A 274 5.49 -3.32 -17.84
CA TYR A 274 6.56 -4.01 -17.14
C TYR A 274 6.10 -4.30 -15.72
N ILE A 275 6.34 -5.51 -15.25
CA ILE A 275 6.03 -5.94 -13.88
C ILE A 275 7.23 -6.64 -13.26
N ASP A 276 7.39 -6.48 -11.95
CA ASP A 276 8.45 -7.11 -11.19
C ASP A 276 8.01 -7.33 -9.73
N ASN A 277 8.74 -8.17 -8.99
CA ASN A 277 8.53 -8.44 -7.57
C ASN A 277 7.07 -8.77 -7.21
N VAL A 278 6.44 -9.64 -8.01
CA VAL A 278 5.06 -10.08 -7.83
C VAL A 278 5.00 -11.04 -6.64
N LYS A 279 4.18 -10.73 -5.64
CA LYS A 279 3.97 -11.59 -4.46
C LYS A 279 2.50 -11.82 -4.20
N LEU A 280 2.11 -13.08 -4.05
CA LEU A 280 0.78 -13.45 -3.56
C LEU A 280 0.89 -13.85 -2.10
N ILE A 281 0.31 -13.04 -1.20
CA ILE A 281 0.48 -13.19 0.24
C ILE A 281 -0.89 -13.29 0.91
N HIS A 282 -1.03 -14.21 1.87
CA HIS A 282 -2.16 -14.22 2.78
C HIS A 282 -1.77 -14.56 4.21
N ALA A 283 -2.58 -14.10 5.16
CA ALA A 283 -2.53 -14.58 6.54
C ALA A 283 -3.16 -15.99 6.63
N GLU A 284 -2.74 -16.82 7.59
CA GLU A 284 -3.40 -18.10 7.89
C GLU A 284 -4.88 -17.95 8.26
#